data_AF-A0A7C1JNX9-F1
#
_entry.id   AF-A0A7C1JNX9-F1
#
_cell.length_a   1.000
_cell.length_b   1.000
_cell.length_c   1.000
_cell.angle_alpha   90.00
_cell.angle_beta   90.00
_cell.angle_gamma   90.00
#
_symmetry.space_group_name_H-M   'P 1'
#
loop_
_entity.id
_entity.type
_entity.pdbx_description
1 polymer ?
#
loop_
_entity_poly.entity_id
_entity_poly.type
_entity_poly.pdbx_seq_one_letter_code
_entity_poly.pdbx_strand_id
1 'polypeptide(L)'
;MKEYLFMPQQLGELTFLRELAPRFAIPVPEFLEWPAERKSVADCLDRWKSALAKADILVGGRGKAGLVERVDSAADAIRALKRLSAAELGGRIARTSY
;
A
#
# COMPACT_ATOMS: atom_id res chain seq x y z
N MET A 1 -19.47 -35.61 -9.37
CA MET A 1 -19.79 -34.18 -9.12
C MET A 1 -18.45 -33.48 -8.90
N LYS A 2 -18.01 -32.58 -9.79
CA LYS A 2 -16.79 -31.79 -9.54
C LYS A 2 -17.19 -30.63 -8.63
N GLU A 3 -16.76 -30.66 -7.37
CA GLU A 3 -16.86 -29.51 -6.50
C GLU A 3 -15.95 -28.41 -7.06
N TYR A 4 -16.55 -27.36 -7.62
CA TYR A 4 -15.82 -26.14 -7.91
C TYR A 4 -15.62 -25.42 -6.58
N LEU A 5 -14.41 -25.53 -6.04
CA LEU A 5 -14.00 -24.77 -4.86
C LEU A 5 -14.15 -23.28 -5.20
N PHE A 6 -15.03 -22.57 -4.51
CA PHE A 6 -15.08 -21.12 -4.59
C PHE A 6 -13.79 -20.58 -3.98
N MET A 7 -12.84 -20.20 -4.83
CA MET A 7 -11.65 -19.47 -4.44
C MET A 7 -11.99 -17.98 -4.47
N PRO A 8 -12.21 -17.33 -3.32
CA PRO A 8 -12.45 -15.90 -3.31
C PRO A 8 -11.28 -15.19 -3.97
N GLN A 9 -11.57 -14.35 -4.95
CA GLN A 9 -10.55 -13.54 -5.61
C GLN A 9 -9.94 -12.60 -4.55
N GLN A 10 -8.64 -12.72 -4.32
CA GLN A 10 -7.92 -11.86 -3.39
C GLN A 10 -7.47 -10.59 -4.11
N LEU A 11 -7.78 -9.44 -3.53
CA LEU A 11 -7.44 -8.13 -4.06
C LEU A 11 -6.53 -7.38 -3.08
N GLY A 12 -5.49 -6.72 -3.59
CA GLY A 12 -4.64 -5.84 -2.79
C GLY A 12 -5.34 -4.53 -2.45
N GLU A 13 -4.91 -3.88 -1.38
CA GLU A 13 -5.49 -2.59 -0.98
C GLU A 13 -5.20 -1.55 -2.07
N LEU A 14 -3.99 -1.55 -2.63
CA LEU A 14 -3.63 -0.60 -3.69
C LEU A 14 -4.45 -0.82 -4.97
N THR A 15 -4.73 -2.07 -5.35
CA THR A 15 -5.60 -2.35 -6.50
C THR A 15 -7.04 -1.90 -6.24
N PHE A 16 -7.55 -2.07 -5.02
CA PHE A 16 -8.84 -1.52 -4.64
C PHE A 16 -8.87 0.00 -4.78
N LEU A 17 -7.87 0.69 -4.22
CA LEU A 17 -7.76 2.15 -4.26
C LEU A 17 -7.69 2.70 -5.69
N ARG A 18 -6.92 2.05 -6.57
CA ARG A 18 -6.72 2.50 -7.95
C ARG A 18 -7.90 2.18 -8.87
N GLU A 19 -8.43 0.95 -8.78
CA GLU A 19 -9.34 0.43 -9.79
C GLU A 19 -10.80 0.43 -9.35
N LEU A 20 -11.08 0.09 -8.10
CA LEU A 20 -12.46 -0.15 -7.64
C LEU A 20 -13.07 1.06 -6.95
N ALA A 21 -12.32 1.73 -6.07
CA ALA A 21 -12.83 2.89 -5.36
C ALA A 21 -13.39 3.97 -6.30
N PRO A 22 -12.72 4.34 -7.42
CA PRO A 22 -13.28 5.30 -8.36
C PRO A 22 -14.53 4.80 -9.09
N ARG A 23 -14.58 3.51 -9.46
CA ARG A 23 -15.71 2.91 -10.18
C ARG A 23 -16.99 2.91 -9.35
N PHE A 24 -16.85 2.77 -8.04
CA PHE A 24 -17.97 2.74 -7.11
C PHE A 24 -18.16 4.06 -6.36
N ALA A 25 -17.46 5.13 -6.76
CA ALA A 25 -17.50 6.45 -6.12
C ALA A 25 -17.27 6.38 -4.59
N ILE A 26 -16.39 5.49 -4.15
CA ILE A 26 -16.02 5.34 -2.74
C ILE A 26 -14.95 6.40 -2.43
N PRO A 27 -15.17 7.31 -1.46
CA PRO A 27 -14.15 8.27 -1.08
C PRO A 27 -12.99 7.55 -0.40
N VAL A 28 -11.78 7.83 -0.86
CA VAL A 28 -10.54 7.28 -0.30
C VAL A 28 -9.53 8.40 -0.07
N PRO A 29 -8.58 8.23 0.86
CA PRO A 29 -7.47 9.16 1.01
C PRO A 29 -6.66 9.28 -0.28
N GLU A 30 -6.04 10.43 -0.51
CA GLU A 30 -5.00 10.57 -1.53
C GLU A 30 -3.84 9.60 -1.23
N PHE A 31 -3.23 9.02 -2.26
CA PHE A 31 -2.16 8.04 -2.13
C PHE A 31 -1.14 8.18 -3.27
N LEU A 32 0.06 7.62 -3.09
CA LEU A 32 1.12 7.62 -4.09
C LEU A 32 1.78 6.24 -4.11
N GLU A 33 1.78 5.59 -5.28
CA GLU A 33 2.36 4.25 -5.47
C GLU A 33 3.88 4.32 -5.67
N TRP A 34 4.63 3.44 -5.01
CA TRP A 34 6.07 3.25 -5.25
C TRP A 34 6.31 2.34 -6.47
N PRO A 35 7.32 2.58 -7.32
CA PRO A 35 8.29 3.68 -7.28
C PRO A 35 7.71 5.03 -7.71
N ALA A 36 8.15 6.09 -7.04
CA ALA A 36 7.79 7.46 -7.36
C ALA A 36 9.01 8.38 -7.34
N GLU A 37 8.92 9.49 -8.06
CA GLU A 37 9.95 10.52 -8.03
C GLU A 37 10.07 11.13 -6.63
N ARG A 38 11.31 11.42 -6.21
CA ARG A 38 11.59 12.07 -4.92
C ARG A 38 10.82 13.39 -4.76
N LYS A 39 10.65 14.13 -5.85
CA LYS A 39 9.88 15.37 -5.86
C LYS A 39 8.40 15.11 -5.57
N SER A 40 7.79 14.13 -6.24
CA SER A 40 6.39 13.76 -6.01
C SER A 40 6.14 13.34 -4.55
N VAL A 41 7.04 12.56 -3.96
CA VAL A 41 6.95 12.19 -2.53
C VAL A 41 7.02 13.43 -1.63
N ALA A 42 7.95 14.35 -1.91
CA ALA A 42 8.09 15.59 -1.14
C ALA A 42 6.85 16.49 -1.27
N ASP A 43 6.34 16.66 -2.49
CA ASP A 43 5.16 17.46 -2.77
C ASP A 43 3.91 16.89 -2.06
N CYS A 44 3.74 15.56 -2.07
CA CYS A 44 2.66 14.89 -1.34
C CYS A 44 2.76 15.14 0.17
N LEU A 45 3.94 14.97 0.76
CA LEU A 45 4.11 15.16 2.21
C LEU A 45 3.97 16.61 2.66
N ASP A 46 4.38 17.58 1.84
CA ASP A 46 4.13 18.98 2.16
C ASP A 46 2.62 19.29 2.17
N ARG A 47 1.84 18.70 1.26
CA ARG A 47 0.37 18.82 1.27
C ARG A 47 -0.27 18.10 2.45
N TRP A 48 0.11 16.84 2.69
CA TRP A 48 -0.54 15.99 3.70
C TRP A 48 -0.07 16.24 5.13
N LYS A 49 1.09 16.90 5.32
CA LYS A 49 1.78 17.17 6.59
C LYS A 49 2.28 15.93 7.33
N SER A 50 1.62 14.79 7.20
CA SER A 50 2.05 13.47 7.63
C SER A 50 1.37 12.41 6.77
N ALA A 51 1.98 11.23 6.62
CA ALA A 51 1.41 10.14 5.84
C ALA A 51 1.60 8.78 6.52
N LEU A 52 0.93 7.76 5.97
CA LEU A 52 1.18 6.36 6.30
C LEU A 52 1.82 5.70 5.07
N ALA A 53 3.00 5.13 5.25
CA ALA A 53 3.60 4.23 4.27
C ALA A 53 3.15 2.79 4.58
N LYS A 54 2.70 2.06 3.56
CA LYS A 54 2.10 0.73 3.71
C LYS A 54 2.69 -0.25 2.69
N ALA A 55 2.96 -1.49 3.13
CA ALA A 55 3.19 -2.58 2.19
C ALA A 55 1.85 -3.06 1.59
N ASP A 56 1.79 -3.25 0.27
CA ASP A 56 0.68 -3.93 -0.40
C ASP A 56 0.97 -5.43 -0.48
N ILE A 57 0.53 -6.16 0.55
CA ILE A 57 0.65 -7.61 0.67
C ILE A 57 -0.75 -8.20 0.80
N LEU A 58 -1.01 -9.31 0.10
CA LEU A 58 -2.27 -10.05 0.17
C LEU A 58 -2.39 -10.86 1.48
N VAL A 59 -2.16 -10.22 2.63
CA VAL A 59 -2.30 -10.80 3.96
C VAL A 59 -2.70 -9.73 4.97
N GLY A 60 -3.49 -10.13 5.98
CA GLY A 60 -3.81 -9.27 7.11
C GLY A 60 -2.64 -9.09 8.08
N GLY A 61 -2.84 -8.30 9.15
CA GLY A 61 -1.86 -8.17 10.22
C GLY A 61 -0.66 -7.25 9.96
N ARG A 62 -0.64 -6.54 8.81
CA ARG A 62 0.45 -5.62 8.40
C ARG A 62 0.83 -4.59 9.48
N GLY A 63 -0.15 -4.00 10.17
CA GLY A 63 0.12 -3.02 11.23
C GLY A 63 0.86 -3.64 12.43
N LYS A 64 0.47 -4.85 12.86
CA LYS A 64 1.17 -5.58 13.95
C LYS A 64 2.57 -6.04 13.54
N ALA A 65 2.80 -6.22 12.24
CA ALA A 65 4.08 -6.63 11.67
C ALA A 65 5.02 -5.46 11.34
N GLY A 66 4.65 -4.20 11.66
CA GLY A 66 5.48 -3.04 11.33
C GLY A 66 5.57 -2.73 9.83
N LEU A 67 4.58 -3.19 9.06
CA LEU A 67 4.46 -2.98 7.62
C LEU A 67 3.47 -1.87 7.25
N VAL A 68 3.09 -1.08 8.26
CA VAL A 68 2.36 0.18 8.16
C VAL A 68 3.05 1.13 9.13
N GLU A 69 3.63 2.22 8.62
CA GLU A 69 4.37 3.17 9.46
C GLU A 69 4.03 4.61 9.12
N ARG A 70 4.02 5.47 10.14
CA ARG A 70 3.86 6.91 9.96
C ARG A 70 5.17 7.51 9.46
N VAL A 71 5.06 8.41 8.49
CA VAL A 71 6.19 9.15 7.93
C VAL A 71 5.86 10.64 7.91
N ASP A 72 6.81 11.45 8.37
CA ASP A 72 6.63 12.90 8.50
C ASP A 72 7.64 13.68 7.62
N SER A 73 8.55 13.00 6.92
CA SER A 73 9.51 13.62 6.00
C SER A 73 9.68 12.82 4.70
N ALA A 74 10.03 13.50 3.61
CA ALA A 74 10.24 12.86 2.31
C ALA A 74 11.37 11.81 2.35
N ALA A 75 12.39 12.04 3.16
CA ALA A 75 13.48 11.07 3.35
C ALA A 75 12.98 9.81 4.08
N ASP A 76 12.16 9.98 5.12
CA ASP A 76 11.56 8.85 5.84
C ASP A 76 10.60 8.06 4.95
N ALA A 77 9.74 8.75 4.20
CA ALA A 77 8.83 8.12 3.25
C ALA A 77 9.55 7.30 2.19
N ILE A 78 10.60 7.84 1.56
CA ILE A 78 11.35 7.07 0.53
C ILE A 78 12.03 5.84 1.13
N ARG A 79 12.60 5.96 2.34
CA ARG A 79 13.20 4.81 3.05
C ARG A 79 12.15 3.76 3.39
N ALA A 80 11.02 4.20 3.93
CA ALA A 80 9.88 3.37 4.28
C ALA A 80 9.35 2.62 3.05
N LEU A 81 8.98 3.35 1.99
CA LEU A 81 8.44 2.79 0.76
C LEU A 81 9.38 1.75 0.14
N LYS A 82 10.67 2.07 0.02
CA LYS A 82 11.66 1.12 -0.53
C LYS A 82 11.80 -0.16 0.31
N ARG A 83 11.76 -0.04 1.64
CA ARG A 83 11.84 -1.18 2.56
C ARG A 83 10.56 -2.01 2.48
N LEU A 84 9.40 -1.36 2.54
CA LEU A 84 8.07 -1.99 2.54
C LEU A 84 7.75 -2.68 1.22
N SER A 85 8.24 -2.16 0.08
CA SER A 85 8.04 -2.80 -1.23
C SER A 85 8.74 -4.15 -1.37
N ALA A 86 9.71 -4.45 -0.50
CA ALA A 86 10.44 -5.71 -0.46
C ALA A 86 10.05 -6.57 0.76
N ALA A 87 9.01 -6.20 1.51
CA ALA A 87 8.63 -6.90 2.73
C ALA A 87 8.01 -8.27 2.44
N GLU A 88 8.16 -9.18 3.40
CA GLU A 88 7.49 -10.49 3.40
C GLU A 88 6.71 -10.67 4.70
N LEU A 89 5.50 -11.22 4.60
CA LEU A 89 4.68 -11.58 5.75
C LEU A 89 3.84 -12.82 5.46
N GLY A 90 3.96 -13.84 6.31
CA GLY A 90 3.18 -15.08 6.18
C GLY A 90 3.46 -15.83 4.86
N GLY A 91 4.72 -15.85 4.41
CA GLY A 91 5.14 -16.49 3.15
C GLY A 91 4.70 -15.73 1.89
N ARG A 92 4.23 -14.48 2.02
CA ARG A 92 3.80 -13.64 0.90
C ARG A 92 4.67 -12.40 0.81
N ILE A 93 5.17 -12.15 -0.39
CA ILE A 93 6.01 -10.99 -0.70
C ILE A 93 5.11 -9.81 -1.07
N ALA A 94 5.52 -8.61 -0.67
CA ALA A 94 4.90 -7.36 -1.09
C ALA A 94 4.91 -7.22 -2.60
N ARG A 95 3.77 -6.79 -3.15
CA ARG A 95 3.65 -6.46 -4.57
C ARG A 95 4.31 -5.12 -4.85
N THR A 96 4.13 -4.19 -3.91
CA THR A 96 4.79 -2.88 -3.85
C THR A 96 4.51 -2.24 -2.47
N SER A 97 4.79 -0.96 -2.33
CA SER A 97 4.36 -0.08 -1.24
C SER A 97 3.72 1.19 -1.79
N TYR A 98 3.03 1.92 -0.91
CA TYR A 98 2.39 3.20 -1.21
C TYR A 98 2.22 4.04 0.07
#